data_AF-A0A239RE20-F1
#
_entry.id   AF-A0A239RE20-F1
#
_cell.length_a   1.000
_cell.length_b   1.000
_cell.length_c   1.000
_cell.angle_alpha   90.00
_cell.angle_beta   90.00
_cell.angle_gamma   90.00
#
_symmetry.space_group_name_H-M   'P 1'
#
loop_
_entity.id
_entity.type
_entity.pdbx_description
1 polymer ?
#
loop_
_entity_poly.entity_id
_entity_poly.type
_entity_poly.pdbx_seq_one_letter_code
_entity_poly.pdbx_strand_id
1 'polypeptide(L)' 'MPEKTGQTAAQKKASKKWNEKNREHRNYMTKRSTARGFIRNHATKEDLLELQELIQENLKKF' A
#
# COMPACT_ATOMS: atom_id res chain seq x y z
N MET A 1 34.48 -4.36 -0.15
CA MET A 1 33.09 -4.34 0.35
C MET A 1 32.56 -2.92 0.16
N PRO A 2 31.53 -2.65 -0.67
CA PRO A 2 31.15 -1.26 -0.91
C PRO A 2 30.21 -0.76 0.19
N GLU A 3 30.40 0.53 0.49
CA GLU A 3 30.00 1.22 1.70
C GLU A 3 28.50 1.48 1.78
N LYS A 4 27.99 1.56 3.02
CA LYS A 4 26.61 1.90 3.34
C LYS A 4 26.28 3.27 2.74
N THR A 5 25.37 3.30 1.77
CA THR A 5 24.80 4.51 1.17
C THR A 5 23.95 5.25 2.20
N GLY A 6 24.61 6.04 3.06
CA GLY A 6 23.97 6.98 3.96
C GLY A 6 23.36 8.11 3.16
N GLN A 7 22.03 8.13 3.06
CA GLN A 7 21.30 9.17 2.34
C GLN A 7 21.59 10.55 2.96
N THR A 8 22.18 11.46 2.18
CA THR A 8 22.52 12.82 2.65
C THR A 8 21.26 13.58 3.03
N ALA A 9 21.37 14.56 3.93
CA ALA A 9 20.21 15.35 4.38
C ALA A 9 19.46 16.04 3.22
N ALA A 10 20.17 16.40 2.14
CA ALA A 10 19.60 16.94 0.92
C ALA A 10 18.74 15.90 0.17
N GLN A 11 19.23 14.66 0.04
CA GLN A 11 18.47 13.56 -0.57
C GLN A 11 17.21 13.24 0.26
N LYS A 12 17.30 13.23 1.59
CA LYS A 12 16.12 13.03 2.47
C LYS A 12 15.04 14.11 2.25
N LYS A 13 15.43 15.38 2.13
CA LYS A 13 14.49 16.48 1.85
C LYS A 13 13.84 16.36 0.47
N ALA A 14 14.62 15.99 -0.55
CA ALA A 14 14.11 15.76 -1.90
C ALA A 14 13.14 14.56 -1.95
N SER A 15 13.50 13.44 -1.31
CA SER A 15 12.63 12.28 -1.16
C SER A 15 11.36 12.65 -0.40
N LYS A 16 11.43 13.45 0.67
CA LYS A 16 10.24 13.90 1.41
C LYS A 16 9.27 14.68 0.52
N LYS A 17 9.77 15.64 -0.27
CA LYS A 17 8.95 16.44 -1.18
C LYS A 17 8.32 15.62 -2.30
N TRP A 18 9.04 14.63 -2.83
CA TRP A 18 8.50 13.67 -3.80
C TRP A 18 7.49 12.70 -3.15
N ASN A 19 7.74 12.26 -1.92
CA ASN A 19 6.83 11.42 -1.15
C ASN A 19 5.52 12.14 -0.85
N GLU A 20 5.55 13.44 -0.54
CA GLU A 20 4.35 14.24 -0.29
C GLU A 20 3.53 14.41 -1.57
N LYS A 21 4.17 14.73 -2.70
CA LYS A 21 3.48 14.87 -3.99
C LYS A 21 2.91 13.54 -4.53
N ASN A 22 3.53 12.42 -4.17
CA ASN A 22 3.07 11.07 -4.55
C ASN A 22 2.37 10.33 -3.40
N ARG A 23 1.95 11.05 -2.36
CA ARG A 23 1.39 10.46 -1.14
C ARG A 23 0.13 9.67 -1.43
N GLU A 24 -0.74 10.18 -2.28
CA GLU A 24 -1.99 9.48 -2.65
C GLU A 24 -1.71 8.20 -3.44
N HIS A 25 -0.87 8.28 -4.48
CA HIS A 25 -0.50 7.12 -5.28
C HIS A 25 0.18 6.05 -4.44
N ARG A 26 1.06 6.47 -3.52
CA ARG A 26 1.75 5.54 -2.63
C ARG A 26 0.84 4.95 -1.58
N ASN A 27 -0.07 5.75 -1.01
CA ASN A 27 -1.10 5.24 -0.10
C ASN A 27 -1.99 4.22 -0.80
N TYR A 28 -2.37 4.47 -2.05
CA TYR A 28 -3.12 3.50 -2.86
C TYR A 28 -2.33 2.20 -3.05
N MET A 29 -1.06 2.28 -3.46
CA MET A 29 -0.18 1.11 -3.62
C MET A 29 0.01 0.32 -2.31
N THR A 30 0.24 1.01 -1.18
CA THR A 30 0.38 0.39 0.14
C THR A 30 -0.92 -0.30 0.54
N LYS A 31 -2.06 0.41 0.49
CA LYS A 31 -3.38 -0.17 0.82
C LYS A 31 -3.66 -1.41 -0.03
N ARG A 32 -3.38 -1.34 -1.34
CA ARG A 32 -3.55 -2.47 -2.27
C ARG A 32 -2.66 -3.66 -1.88
N SER A 33 -1.40 -3.41 -1.56
CA SER A 33 -0.45 -4.47 -1.22
C SER A 33 -0.79 -5.12 0.12
N THR A 34 -1.15 -4.31 1.12
CA THR A 34 -1.59 -4.79 2.44
C THR A 34 -2.88 -5.61 2.31
N ALA A 35 -3.88 -5.14 1.56
CA ALA A 35 -5.12 -5.89 1.35
C ALA A 35 -4.84 -7.24 0.67
N ARG A 36 -3.97 -7.28 -0.35
CA ARG A 36 -3.57 -8.53 -1.01
C ARG A 36 -2.85 -9.48 -0.05
N GLY A 37 -1.95 -8.96 0.78
CA GLY A 37 -1.23 -9.75 1.79
C GLY A 37 -2.18 -10.32 2.85
N PHE A 38 -3.14 -9.52 3.30
CA PHE A 38 -4.17 -9.94 4.24
C PHE A 38 -5.02 -11.07 3.66
N ILE A 39 -5.62 -10.86 2.49
CA ILE A 39 -6.45 -11.87 1.79
C ILE A 39 -5.68 -13.17 1.55
N ARG A 40 -4.38 -13.10 1.26
CA ARG A 40 -3.59 -14.28 0.89
C ARG A 40 -3.06 -15.08 2.08
N ASN A 41 -2.62 -14.41 3.15
CA ASN A 41 -1.84 -15.05 4.21
C ASN A 41 -2.47 -14.97 5.61
N HIS A 42 -3.41 -14.05 5.84
CA HIS A 42 -3.93 -13.76 7.18
C HIS A 42 -5.45 -13.87 7.29
N ALA A 43 -6.18 -13.73 6.19
CA ALA A 43 -7.63 -13.77 6.18
C ALA A 43 -8.15 -15.17 6.51
N THR A 44 -9.15 -15.23 7.39
CA THR A 44 -9.93 -16.43 7.65
C THR A 44 -11.01 -16.61 6.58
N LYS A 45 -11.68 -17.78 6.58
CA LYS A 45 -12.77 -18.04 5.63
C LYS A 45 -13.89 -17.01 5.74
N GLU A 46 -14.22 -16.58 6.96
CA GLU A 46 -15.25 -15.57 7.24
C GLU A 46 -14.83 -14.20 6.70
N ASP A 47 -13.58 -13.78 6.95
CA ASP A 47 -13.05 -12.52 6.40
C ASP A 47 -13.11 -12.50 4.86
N LEU A 48 -12.81 -13.63 4.21
CA LEU A 48 -12.86 -13.73 2.75
C LEU A 48 -14.29 -13.60 2.20
N LEU A 49 -15.28 -14.16 2.89
CA LEU A 49 -16.69 -14.04 2.53
C LEU A 49 -17.17 -12.59 2.69
N GLU A 50 -16.87 -11.95 3.82
CA GLU A 50 -17.23 -10.55 4.06
C GLU A 50 -16.57 -9.62 3.03
N LEU A 51 -15.27 -9.80 2.77
CA LEU A 51 -14.55 -9.04 1.74
C LEU A 51 -15.14 -9.25 0.36
N GLN A 52 -15.59 -10.46 0.02
CA GLN A 52 -16.23 -10.74 -1.25
C GLN A 52 -17.57 -10.00 -1.39
N GLU A 53 -18.40 -9.96 -0.35
CA GLU A 53 -19.65 -9.20 -0.35
C GLU A 53 -19.39 -7.70 -0.52
N LEU A 54 -18.44 -7.15 0.24
CA LEU A 54 -18.04 -5.75 0.14
C LEU A 54 -17.53 -5.39 -1.27
N ILE A 55 -16.77 -6.28 -1.91
CA ILE A 55 -16.30 -6.09 -3.29
C ILE A 55 -17.49 -6.11 -4.26
N GLN A 56 -18.42 -7.06 -4.11
CA GLN A 56 -19.61 -7.13 -4.96
C GLN A 56 -20.49 -5.89 -4.85
N GLU A 57 -20.71 -5.38 -3.63
CA GLU A 57 -21.45 -4.12 -3.42
C GLU A 57 -20.74 -2.93 -4.05
N ASN A 58 -19.40 -2.88 -3.96
CA ASN A 58 -18.62 -1.80 -4.57
C ASN A 58 -18.66 -1.85 -6.10
N LEU A 59 -18.59 -3.06 -6.69
CA LEU A 59 -18.69 -3.26 -8.13
C LEU A 59 -20.05 -2.85 -8.69
N LYS A 60 -21.15 -2.99 -7.94
CA LYS A 60 -22.48 -2.50 -8.35
C LYS A 60 -22.58 -0.98 -8.45
N LYS A 61 -21.64 -0.24 -7.84
CA LYS A 61 -21.60 1.23 -7.89
C LYS A 61 -20.85 1.76 -9.12
N PHE A 62 -20.25 0.87 -9.92
CA PHE A 62 -19.64 1.16 -11.21
C PHE A 62 -20.49 0.59 -12.34
#